data_AF-A0A109KPK3-F1
#
_entry.id   AF-A0A109KPK3-F1
#
_cell.length_a   1.000
_cell.length_b   1.000
_cell.length_c   1.000
_cell.angle_alpha   90.00
_cell.angle_beta   90.00
_cell.angle_gamma   90.00
#
_symmetry.space_group_name_H-M   'P 1'
#
loop_
_entity.id
_entity.type
_entity.pdbx_description
1 polymer ?
#
loop_
_entity_poly.entity_id
_entity_poly.type
_entity_poly.pdbx_seq_one_letter_code
_entity_poly.pdbx_strand_id
1 'polypeptide(L)' 'MSNYIIVDKASNLIVRIISSSVKLSDTAKYRAIRVSEAILAKYEKRARLQSRNGTLVDAGELASVSPAFFELLQVRS' A
#
# COMPACT_ATOMS: atom_id res chain seq x y z
N MET A 1 -15.74 -2.83 -14.13
CA MET A 1 -14.35 -3.25 -13.82
C MET A 1 -14.13 -3.18 -12.32
N SER A 2 -13.41 -4.14 -11.73
CA SER A 2 -12.93 -4.03 -10.34
C SER A 2 -11.41 -3.86 -10.34
N ASN A 3 -10.92 -2.97 -9.47
CA ASN A 3 -9.50 -2.71 -9.31
C ASN A 3 -8.95 -3.57 -8.17
N TYR A 4 -7.75 -4.11 -8.38
CA TYR A 4 -7.08 -5.00 -7.44
C TYR A 4 -5.65 -4.54 -7.22
N ILE A 5 -5.23 -4.52 -5.95
CA ILE A 5 -3.83 -4.40 -5.56
C ILE A 5 -3.33 -5.81 -5.26
N ILE A 6 -2.27 -6.20 -5.95
CA ILE A 6 -1.62 -7.50 -5.78
C ILE A 6 -0.45 -7.33 -4.82
N VAL A 7 -0.52 -8.06 -3.70
CA VAL A 7 0.48 -8.05 -2.64
C VAL A 7 1.18 -9.41 -2.61
N ASP A 8 2.50 -9.42 -2.57
CA ASP A 8 3.26 -10.64 -2.31
C ASP A 8 3.15 -11.00 -0.83
N LYS A 9 2.70 -12.23 -0.53
CA LYS A 9 2.41 -12.64 0.85
C LYS A 9 3.67 -12.78 1.71
N ALA A 10 4.82 -13.08 1.10
CA ALA A 10 6.07 -13.28 1.83
C ALA A 10 6.68 -11.93 2.25
N SER A 11 6.70 -10.96 1.35
CA SER A 11 7.30 -9.64 1.59
C SER A 11 6.30 -8.58 2.08
N ASN A 12 4.99 -8.84 2.00
CA ASN A 12 3.91 -7.85 2.20
C ASN A 12 4.03 -6.60 1.31
N LEU A 13 4.79 -6.69 0.21
CA LEU A 13 4.97 -5.60 -0.73
C LEU A 13 3.92 -5.60 -1.83
N ILE A 14 3.50 -4.40 -2.24
CA ILE A 14 2.64 -4.22 -3.41
C ILE A 14 3.46 -4.47 -4.68
N VAL A 15 3.11 -5.52 -5.41
CA VAL A 15 3.83 -5.94 -6.62
C VAL A 15 3.21 -5.34 -7.87
N ARG A 16 1.87 -5.25 -7.92
CA ARG A 16 1.16 -4.82 -9.12
C ARG A 16 -0.25 -4.30 -8.80
N ILE A 17 -0.75 -3.45 -9.69
CA ILE A 17 -2.15 -3.03 -9.74
C ILE A 17 -2.77 -3.61 -11.01
N ILE A 18 -3.94 -4.23 -10.89
CA ILE A 18 -4.64 -4.87 -12.01
C ILE A 18 -6.10 -4.43 -12.00
N SER A 19 -6.62 -4.05 -13.16
CA SER A 19 -8.06 -3.91 -13.37
C SER A 19 -8.57 -5.17 -14.06
N SER A 20 -9.59 -5.79 -13.47
CA SER A 20 -10.17 -7.03 -14.00
C SER A 20 -11.69 -6.95 -13.98
N SER A 21 -12.30 -7.49 -15.02
CA SER A 21 -13.76 -7.71 -15.08
C SER A 21 -14.17 -8.97 -14.31
N VAL A 22 -13.21 -9.87 -14.04
CA VAL A 22 -13.40 -11.12 -13.30
C VAL A 22 -12.87 -10.98 -11.88
N LYS A 23 -13.57 -11.60 -10.91
CA LYS A 23 -13.13 -11.62 -9.52
C LYS A 23 -11.81 -12.38 -9.39
N LEU A 24 -10.74 -11.67 -9.03
CA LEU A 24 -9.45 -12.26 -8.72
C LEU A 24 -9.51 -12.96 -7.36
N SER A 25 -9.01 -14.18 -7.31
CA SER A 25 -8.82 -14.98 -6.09
C SER A 25 -7.36 -14.93 -5.64
N ASP A 26 -7.16 -15.11 -4.35
CA ASP A 26 -5.84 -15.24 -3.77
C ASP A 26 -5.15 -16.51 -4.28
N THR A 27 -3.84 -16.42 -4.48
CA THR A 27 -2.97 -17.56 -4.80
C THR A 27 -2.07 -17.88 -3.61
N ALA A 28 -1.32 -18.98 -3.67
CA ALA A 28 -0.36 -19.33 -2.62
C ALA A 28 0.68 -18.22 -2.38
N LYS A 29 1.11 -17.54 -3.46
CA LYS A 29 2.14 -16.49 -3.41
C LYS A 29 1.58 -15.08 -3.28
N TYR A 30 0.47 -14.78 -3.95
CA TYR A 30 -0.07 -13.43 -4.05
C TYR A 30 -1.46 -13.31 -3.42
N ARG A 31 -1.70 -12.19 -2.74
CA ARG A 31 -3.01 -11.77 -2.25
C ARG A 31 -3.58 -10.69 -3.17
N ALA A 32 -4.84 -10.83 -3.56
CA ALA A 32 -5.55 -9.88 -4.40
C ALA A 32 -6.55 -9.07 -3.55
N ILE A 33 -6.21 -7.81 -3.26
CA ILE A 33 -7.06 -6.92 -2.47
C ILE A 33 -7.91 -6.10 -3.42
N ARG A 34 -9.23 -6.30 -3.39
CA ARG A 34 -10.17 -5.45 -4.14
C ARG A 34 -10.19 -4.06 -3.52
N VAL A 35 -9.99 -3.03 -4.34
CA VAL A 35 -9.96 -1.64 -3.88
C VAL A 35 -10.96 -0.77 -4.65
N SER A 36 -11.47 0.25 -3.97
CA SER A 36 -12.26 1.30 -4.60
C SER A 36 -11.34 2.27 -5.35
N GLU A 37 -11.93 3.00 -6.29
CA GLU A 37 -11.22 3.99 -7.11
C GLU A 37 -10.61 5.12 -6.28
N ALA A 38 -11.27 5.51 -5.18
CA ALA A 38 -10.75 6.51 -4.25
C ALA A 38 -9.41 6.08 -3.58
N ILE A 39 -9.28 4.78 -3.25
CA ILE A 39 -8.04 4.24 -2.66
C ILE A 39 -6.95 4.15 -3.73
N LEU A 40 -7.33 3.74 -4.95
CA LEU A 40 -6.41 3.68 -6.08
C LEU A 40 -5.84 5.06 -6.41
N ALA A 41 -6.69 6.09 -6.47
CA ALA A 41 -6.28 7.46 -6.70
C ALA A 41 -5.32 7.99 -5.61
N LYS A 42 -5.55 7.61 -4.34
CA LYS A 42 -4.61 7.96 -3.24
C LYS A 42 -3.26 7.27 -3.42
N TYR A 43 -3.26 5.99 -3.80
CA TYR A 43 -2.02 5.26 -4.07
C TYR A 43 -1.25 5.90 -5.22
N GLU A 44 -1.91 6.14 -6.36
CA GLU A 44 -1.27 6.77 -7.52
C GLU A 44 -0.73 8.16 -7.19
N LYS A 45 -1.48 8.97 -6.43
CA LYS A 45 -1.00 10.28 -5.97
C LYS A 45 0.28 10.14 -5.16
N ARG A 46 0.37 9.17 -4.24
CA ARG A 46 1.58 8.91 -3.44
C ARG A 46 2.73 8.36 -4.28
N ALA A 47 2.46 7.44 -5.20
CA ALA A 47 3.45 6.90 -6.13
C ALA A 47 4.03 8.00 -7.04
N ARG A 48 3.20 8.93 -7.52
CA ARG A 48 3.64 10.10 -8.30
C ARG A 48 4.40 11.14 -7.46
N LEU A 49 4.25 11.14 -6.14
CA LEU A 49 5.03 12.01 -5.26
C LEU A 49 6.43 11.42 -4.96
N GLN A 50 6.62 10.09 -5.08
CA GLN A 50 7.96 9.48 -5.00
C GLN A 50 8.92 10.05 -6.04
N SER A 51 8.44 10.33 -7.25
CA SER A 51 9.28 10.83 -8.34
C SER A 51 9.70 12.29 -8.21
N ARG A 52 9.27 13.00 -7.15
CA ARG A 52 9.39 14.45 -7.00
C ARG A 52 10.30 14.95 -5.86
N ASN A 53 11.25 14.15 -5.37
CA ASN A 53 12.24 14.47 -4.31
C ASN A 53 11.83 14.17 -2.85
N GLY A 54 10.86 13.29 -2.61
CA GLY A 54 10.52 12.85 -1.26
C GLY A 54 10.95 11.40 -1.01
N THR A 55 11.87 11.17 -0.07
CA THR A 55 12.14 9.81 0.44
C THR A 55 10.86 9.31 1.13
N LEU A 56 10.22 8.30 0.56
CA LEU A 56 9.19 7.57 1.29
C LEU A 56 9.89 6.70 2.31
N VAL A 57 9.91 7.17 3.54
CA VAL A 57 10.34 6.37 4.68
C VAL A 57 9.14 5.51 5.09
N ASP A 58 9.36 4.21 5.28
CA ASP A 58 8.35 3.33 5.84
C ASP A 58 7.88 3.93 7.18
N ALA A 59 6.58 3.96 7.45
CA ALA A 59 6.07 4.45 8.72
C ALA A 59 6.62 3.64 9.90
N GLY A 60 6.91 2.35 9.70
CA GLY A 60 7.58 1.49 10.67
C GLY A 60 9.05 1.86 10.87
N GLU A 61 9.77 2.21 9.80
CA GLU A 61 11.13 2.73 9.91
C GLU A 61 11.13 4.10 10.61
N LEU A 62 10.26 5.04 10.21
CA LEU A 62 10.13 6.34 10.87
C LEU A 62 9.75 6.21 12.34
N ALA A 63 8.88 5.27 12.69
CA ALA A 63 8.52 4.98 14.07
C ALA A 63 9.67 4.38 14.87
N SER A 64 10.54 3.56 14.25
CA SER A 64 11.69 2.99 14.94
C SER A 64 12.79 4.02 15.21
N VAL A 65 12.94 5.03 14.35
CA VAL A 65 13.92 6.12 14.55
C VAL A 65 13.36 7.31 15.34
N SER A 66 12.03 7.48 15.40
CA SER A 66 11.39 8.62 16.08
C SER A 66 10.33 8.17 17.09
N PRO A 67 10.66 8.20 18.40
CA PRO A 67 9.73 7.88 19.48
C PRO A 67 8.47 8.76 19.46
N ALA A 68 8.61 10.05 19.13
CA ALA A 68 7.48 10.98 19.05
C ALA A 68 6.51 10.62 17.92
N PHE A 69 7.00 10.12 16.79
CA PHE A 69 6.15 9.66 15.69
C PHE A 69 5.43 8.36 16.05
N PHE A 70 6.09 7.45 16.77
CA PHE A 70 5.49 6.22 17.26
C PHE A 70 4.36 6.47 18.26
N GLU A 71 4.55 7.38 19.21
CA GLU A 71 3.49 7.78 20.15
C GLU A 71 2.27 8.37 19.43
N LEU A 72 2.49 9.22 18.42
CA LEU A 72 1.39 9.79 17.61
C LEU A 72 0.62 8.73 16.80
N LEU A 73 1.25 7.62 16.42
CA LEU A 73 0.58 6.50 15.75
C LEU A 73 -0.32 5.71 16.72
N GLN A 74 0.09 5.54 17.98
CA GLN A 74 -0.68 4.81 18.98
C GLN A 74 -1.93 5.56 19.45
N VAL A 75 -1.88 6.89 19.48
CA VAL A 75 -3.02 7.72 19.93
C VAL A 75 -4.21 7.65 18.95
N ARG A 76 -4.03 7.11 17.74
CA ARG A 76 -5.07 7.04 16.70
C ARG A 76 -5.50 5.61 16.31
N SER A 77 -5.05 4.58 17.01
CA SER A 77 -5.49 3.18 16.82
C SER A 77 -6.73 2.85 17.61
#